data_AF-A0DLZ4-F1
#
_entry.id   AF-A0DLZ4-F1
#
_cell.length_a   1.000
_cell.length_b   1.000
_cell.length_c   1.000
_cell.angle_alpha   90.00
_cell.angle_beta   90.00
_cell.angle_gamma   90.00
#
_symmetry.space_group_name_H-M   'P 1'
#
loop_
_entity.id
_entity.type
_entity.pdbx_description
1 polymer ?
#
loop_
_entity_poly.entity_id
_entity_poly.type
_entity_poly.pdbx_seq_one_letter_code
_entity_poly.pdbx_strand_id
1 'polypeptide(L)'
;MKHILVLALIAFTYATTLTEMSDRLSQYGDHPFGKSMVNLVTVNMKTGGSLNELKQLLQQIKDELIALTQLQDSENATFTRRSQVDLAKLQATLEQASADLDNQRQEQSSLSNELATLQTRVKEDQAALDRNGRGSGDAQSRLDAENADFATKYSDYNDAILACKEAQRLLLNLRGEGASLIQLTQDTKSNLIQTKENFQKIKEILEAHTKKSSLTLFQPIIEGLAEMTTKVNPETLNNVLSLVARLITALQEGQDQLESNHKTQVENLTSKPYKFHLATANNRLKEIQSRLNELDGLINISNALVEVTQLNIQDATKINELEDAEYSNQKVSRQTEIDIVDRLIEYINQKLSE
;
A
#
# COMPACT_ATOMS: atom_id res chain seq x y z
N MET A 1 -64.53 -65.31 -58.44
CA MET A 1 -64.69 -64.86 -57.04
C MET A 1 -63.76 -65.58 -56.05
N LYS A 2 -63.51 -66.89 -56.12
CA LYS A 2 -62.58 -67.59 -55.17
C LYS A 2 -61.13 -67.09 -55.19
N HIS A 3 -60.56 -66.73 -56.34
CA HIS A 3 -59.16 -66.24 -56.43
C HIS A 3 -58.96 -64.82 -55.87
N ILE A 4 -59.96 -63.94 -56.00
CA ILE A 4 -59.92 -62.59 -55.42
C ILE A 4 -60.03 -62.66 -53.90
N LEU A 5 -60.80 -63.62 -53.37
CA LEU A 5 -60.97 -63.82 -51.94
C LEU A 5 -59.69 -64.36 -51.27
N VAL A 6 -58.92 -65.21 -51.96
CA VAL A 6 -57.61 -65.71 -51.49
C VAL A 6 -56.53 -64.63 -51.56
N LEU A 7 -56.47 -63.84 -52.63
CA LEU A 7 -55.56 -62.69 -52.72
C LEU A 7 -55.90 -61.59 -51.70
N ALA A 8 -57.19 -61.36 -51.44
CA ALA A 8 -57.64 -60.45 -50.39
C ALA A 8 -57.34 -61.00 -48.99
N LEU A 9 -57.47 -62.32 -48.75
CA LEU A 9 -57.10 -62.95 -47.47
C LEU A 9 -55.60 -62.87 -47.22
N ILE A 10 -54.80 -63.16 -48.25
CA ILE A 10 -53.34 -63.08 -48.21
C ILE A 10 -52.90 -61.62 -48.01
N ALA A 11 -53.52 -60.66 -48.69
CA ALA A 11 -53.25 -59.23 -48.48
C ALA A 11 -53.72 -58.74 -47.10
N PHE A 12 -54.84 -59.27 -46.56
CA PHE A 12 -55.29 -58.95 -45.20
C PHE A 12 -54.35 -59.53 -44.15
N THR A 13 -53.90 -60.78 -44.28
CA THR A 13 -52.92 -61.39 -43.36
C THR A 13 -51.56 -60.69 -43.44
N TYR A 14 -51.15 -60.21 -44.62
CA TYR A 14 -49.92 -59.41 -44.79
C TYR A 14 -50.04 -57.99 -44.23
N ALA A 15 -51.21 -57.34 -44.34
CA ALA A 15 -51.43 -56.02 -43.75
C ALA A 15 -51.52 -56.11 -42.21
N THR A 16 -52.16 -57.15 -41.68
CA THR A 16 -52.23 -57.36 -40.21
C THR A 16 -50.88 -57.72 -39.62
N THR A 17 -50.03 -58.50 -40.30
CA THR A 17 -48.69 -58.84 -39.79
C THR A 17 -47.77 -57.63 -39.69
N LEU A 18 -47.81 -56.72 -40.67
CA LEU A 18 -47.08 -55.44 -40.65
C LEU A 18 -47.56 -54.50 -39.53
N THR A 19 -48.87 -54.41 -39.34
CA THR A 19 -49.46 -53.54 -38.31
C THR A 19 -49.18 -54.10 -36.91
N GLU A 20 -49.30 -55.41 -36.72
CA GLU A 20 -49.02 -56.10 -35.46
C GLU A 20 -47.53 -56.05 -35.06
N MET A 21 -46.63 -56.15 -36.05
CA MET A 21 -45.20 -55.98 -35.84
C MET A 21 -44.84 -54.53 -35.47
N SER A 22 -45.42 -53.56 -36.19
CA SER A 22 -45.27 -52.13 -35.94
C SER A 22 -45.82 -51.74 -34.56
N ASP A 23 -46.92 -52.32 -34.11
CA ASP A 23 -47.52 -52.04 -32.81
C ASP A 23 -46.69 -52.62 -31.66
N ARG A 24 -46.12 -53.82 -31.80
CA ARG A 24 -45.26 -54.46 -30.78
C ARG A 24 -43.89 -53.81 -30.63
N LEU A 25 -43.39 -53.18 -31.70
CA LEU A 25 -42.14 -52.44 -31.73
C LEU A 25 -42.33 -50.91 -31.68
N SER A 26 -43.57 -50.44 -31.55
CA SER A 26 -43.91 -49.00 -31.52
C SER A 26 -43.14 -48.22 -30.44
N GLN A 27 -42.80 -48.88 -29.32
CA GLN A 27 -41.97 -48.31 -28.24
C GLN A 27 -40.50 -48.09 -28.62
N TYR A 28 -40.00 -48.77 -29.66
CA TYR A 28 -38.62 -48.69 -30.14
C TYR A 28 -38.51 -48.25 -31.60
N GLY A 29 -39.66 -47.95 -32.23
CA GLY A 29 -39.77 -47.59 -33.63
C GLY A 29 -39.06 -46.29 -33.97
N ASP A 30 -38.72 -45.45 -32.99
CA ASP A 30 -37.93 -44.23 -33.17
C ASP A 30 -36.41 -44.43 -33.05
N HIS A 31 -35.96 -45.59 -32.58
CA HIS A 31 -34.54 -45.92 -32.50
C HIS A 31 -33.97 -46.26 -33.90
N PRO A 32 -32.87 -45.64 -34.36
CA PRO A 32 -32.32 -45.88 -35.71
C PRO A 32 -32.00 -47.35 -36.00
N PHE A 33 -31.48 -48.07 -35.00
CA PHE A 33 -31.26 -49.51 -35.08
C PHE A 33 -32.60 -50.27 -35.15
N GLY A 34 -33.60 -49.87 -34.34
CA GLY A 34 -34.95 -50.45 -34.37
C GLY A 34 -35.61 -50.35 -35.74
N LYS A 35 -35.55 -49.17 -36.38
CA LYS A 35 -36.05 -48.96 -37.76
C LYS A 35 -35.36 -49.89 -38.76
N SER A 36 -34.05 -50.04 -38.63
CA SER A 36 -33.25 -50.90 -39.53
C SER A 36 -33.61 -52.37 -39.36
N MET A 37 -33.78 -52.83 -38.12
CA MET A 37 -34.14 -54.21 -37.82
C MET A 37 -35.59 -54.55 -38.21
N VAL A 38 -36.53 -53.64 -37.99
CA VAL A 38 -37.92 -53.78 -38.47
C VAL A 38 -37.95 -53.86 -39.99
N ASN A 39 -37.17 -53.02 -40.68
CA ASN A 39 -37.05 -53.06 -42.14
C ASN A 39 -36.46 -54.39 -42.62
N LEU A 40 -35.40 -54.88 -41.99
CA LEU A 40 -34.78 -56.17 -42.32
C LEU A 40 -35.80 -57.32 -42.27
N VAL A 41 -36.55 -57.42 -41.18
CA VAL A 41 -37.55 -58.48 -41.00
C VAL A 41 -38.72 -58.28 -41.96
N THR A 42 -39.20 -57.05 -42.15
CA THR A 42 -40.29 -56.73 -43.10
C THR A 42 -39.92 -57.11 -44.53
N VAL A 43 -38.71 -56.79 -44.97
CA VAL A 43 -38.22 -57.13 -46.32
C VAL A 43 -38.13 -58.64 -46.48
N ASN A 44 -37.53 -59.34 -45.51
CA ASN A 44 -37.38 -60.79 -45.56
C ASN A 44 -38.75 -61.51 -45.65
N MET A 45 -39.74 -61.06 -44.87
CA MET A 45 -41.11 -61.58 -44.94
C MET A 45 -41.80 -61.28 -46.28
N LYS A 46 -41.60 -60.07 -46.84
CA LYS A 46 -42.19 -59.69 -48.14
C LYS A 46 -41.60 -60.46 -49.33
N THR A 47 -40.33 -60.84 -49.25
CA THR A 47 -39.65 -61.58 -50.32
C THR A 47 -39.84 -63.09 -50.24
N GLY A 48 -40.60 -63.60 -49.24
CA GLY A 48 -40.81 -65.03 -49.03
C GLY A 48 -39.56 -65.74 -48.48
N GLY A 49 -38.72 -65.03 -47.73
CA GLY A 49 -37.52 -65.58 -47.11
C GLY A 49 -37.84 -66.60 -46.02
N SER A 50 -36.86 -67.45 -45.69
CA SER A 50 -37.01 -68.45 -44.63
C SER A 50 -37.02 -67.79 -43.25
N LEU A 51 -38.13 -67.95 -42.53
CA LEU A 51 -38.25 -67.48 -41.14
C LEU A 51 -37.21 -68.13 -40.20
N ASN A 52 -36.77 -69.35 -40.51
CA ASN A 52 -35.71 -70.02 -39.75
C ASN A 52 -34.34 -69.38 -39.97
N GLU A 53 -34.02 -68.98 -41.20
CA GLU A 53 -32.78 -68.27 -41.53
C GLU A 53 -32.80 -66.85 -40.94
N LEU A 54 -33.95 -66.17 -40.98
CA LEU A 54 -34.13 -64.86 -40.37
C LEU A 54 -33.96 -64.93 -38.85
N LYS A 55 -34.54 -65.95 -38.19
CA LYS A 55 -34.34 -66.19 -36.75
C LYS A 55 -32.88 -66.43 -36.41
N GLN A 56 -32.17 -67.24 -37.21
CA GLN A 56 -30.73 -67.47 -37.02
C GLN A 56 -29.91 -66.19 -37.17
N LEU A 57 -30.22 -65.35 -38.16
CA LEU A 57 -29.57 -64.06 -38.36
C LEU A 57 -29.81 -63.12 -37.17
N LEU A 58 -31.06 -63.03 -36.68
CA LEU A 58 -31.36 -62.23 -35.49
C LEU A 58 -30.65 -62.77 -34.24
N GLN A 59 -30.54 -64.10 -34.10
CA GLN A 59 -29.81 -64.71 -32.98
C GLN A 59 -28.30 -64.40 -33.07
N GLN A 60 -27.71 -64.42 -34.27
CA GLN A 60 -26.32 -64.01 -34.47
C GLN A 60 -26.09 -62.54 -34.12
N ILE A 61 -26.99 -61.65 -34.57
CA ILE A 61 -26.94 -60.22 -34.22
C ILE A 61 -27.06 -60.04 -32.69
N LYS A 62 -27.95 -60.80 -32.03
CA LYS A 62 -28.08 -60.79 -30.57
C LYS A 62 -26.80 -61.26 -29.89
N ASP A 63 -26.24 -62.39 -30.32
CA ASP A 63 -25.04 -62.97 -29.71
C ASP A 63 -23.83 -62.05 -29.89
N GLU A 64 -23.72 -61.37 -31.04
CA GLU A 64 -22.69 -60.37 -31.31
C GLU A 64 -22.87 -59.09 -30.47
N LEU A 65 -24.12 -58.62 -30.30
CA LEU A 65 -24.43 -57.52 -29.37
C LEU A 65 -24.10 -57.88 -27.91
N ILE A 66 -24.38 -59.12 -27.48
CA ILE A 66 -24.03 -59.61 -26.14
C ILE A 66 -22.51 -59.70 -25.98
N ALA A 67 -21.79 -60.25 -26.97
CA ALA A 67 -20.33 -60.34 -26.92
C ALA A 67 -19.67 -58.95 -26.89
N LEU A 68 -20.17 -58.00 -27.68
CA LEU A 68 -19.76 -56.59 -27.65
C LEU A 68 -20.08 -55.92 -26.32
N THR A 69 -21.21 -56.25 -25.70
CA THR A 69 -21.58 -55.77 -24.36
C THR A 69 -20.64 -56.33 -23.30
N GLN A 70 -20.31 -57.62 -23.34
CA GLN A 70 -19.38 -58.25 -22.40
C GLN A 70 -17.94 -57.73 -22.54
N LEU A 71 -17.46 -57.54 -23.77
CA LEU A 71 -16.15 -56.95 -24.04
C LEU A 71 -16.08 -55.53 -23.47
N GLN A 72 -17.12 -54.73 -23.75
CA GLN A 72 -17.21 -53.37 -23.24
C GLN A 72 -17.42 -53.32 -21.73
N ASP A 73 -18.14 -54.26 -21.11
CA ASP A 73 -18.25 -54.37 -19.65
C ASP A 73 -16.91 -54.69 -19.00
N SER A 74 -16.08 -55.50 -19.65
CA SER A 74 -14.69 -55.80 -19.25
C SER A 74 -13.78 -54.56 -19.36
N GLU A 75 -13.84 -53.89 -20.51
CA GLU A 75 -13.11 -52.64 -20.73
C GLU A 75 -13.59 -51.56 -19.77
N ASN A 76 -14.89 -51.51 -19.49
CA ASN A 76 -15.48 -50.58 -18.56
C ASN A 76 -15.15 -50.91 -17.10
N ALA A 77 -15.09 -52.17 -16.68
CA ALA A 77 -14.63 -52.48 -15.33
C ALA A 77 -13.19 -52.00 -15.11
N THR A 78 -12.37 -52.09 -16.16
CA THR A 78 -10.99 -51.57 -16.17
C THR A 78 -10.97 -50.04 -16.20
N PHE A 79 -11.84 -49.41 -17.00
CA PHE A 79 -12.03 -47.97 -17.08
C PHE A 79 -12.56 -47.40 -15.76
N THR A 80 -13.64 -47.93 -15.20
CA THR A 80 -14.23 -47.57 -13.90
C THR A 80 -13.18 -47.64 -12.79
N ARG A 81 -12.33 -48.66 -12.79
CA ARG A 81 -11.26 -48.78 -11.79
C ARG A 81 -10.16 -47.73 -11.98
N ARG A 82 -9.82 -47.38 -13.22
CA ARG A 82 -8.90 -46.27 -13.53
C ARG A 82 -9.52 -44.92 -13.17
N SER A 83 -10.74 -44.68 -13.63
CA SER A 83 -11.54 -43.49 -13.37
C SER A 83 -11.74 -43.27 -11.87
N GLN A 84 -12.03 -44.30 -11.07
CA GLN A 84 -12.10 -44.18 -9.59
C GLN A 84 -10.76 -43.77 -8.96
N VAL A 85 -9.63 -44.28 -9.46
CA VAL A 85 -8.29 -43.89 -8.98
C VAL A 85 -7.98 -42.46 -9.39
N ASP A 86 -8.35 -42.06 -10.60
CA ASP A 86 -8.11 -40.72 -11.11
C ASP A 86 -9.05 -39.71 -10.43
N LEU A 87 -10.30 -40.08 -10.15
CA LEU A 87 -11.27 -39.36 -9.31
C LEU A 87 -10.74 -39.11 -7.89
N ALA A 88 -10.21 -40.16 -7.24
CA ALA A 88 -9.66 -40.03 -5.89
C ALA A 88 -8.43 -39.10 -5.88
N LYS A 89 -7.56 -39.18 -6.90
CA LYS A 89 -6.43 -38.25 -7.08
C LYS A 89 -6.91 -36.83 -7.35
N LEU A 90 -7.94 -36.67 -8.18
CA LEU A 90 -8.56 -35.38 -8.47
C LEU A 90 -9.15 -34.77 -7.20
N GLN A 91 -9.92 -35.53 -6.42
CA GLN A 91 -10.46 -35.10 -5.12
C GLN A 91 -9.36 -34.68 -4.15
N ALA A 92 -8.30 -35.48 -4.02
CA ALA A 92 -7.15 -35.11 -3.18
C ALA A 92 -6.45 -33.84 -3.67
N THR A 93 -6.34 -33.64 -4.99
CA THR A 93 -5.79 -32.41 -5.58
C THR A 93 -6.70 -31.22 -5.29
N LEU A 94 -8.02 -31.41 -5.33
CA LEU A 94 -9.04 -30.38 -5.08
C LEU A 94 -9.09 -29.97 -3.60
N GLU A 95 -8.96 -30.94 -2.69
CA GLU A 95 -8.82 -30.69 -1.25
C GLU A 95 -7.54 -29.93 -0.93
N GLN A 96 -6.40 -30.36 -1.50
CA GLN A 96 -5.12 -29.67 -1.32
C GLN A 96 -5.19 -28.24 -1.88
N ALA A 97 -5.71 -28.07 -3.08
CA ALA A 97 -5.89 -26.78 -3.73
C ALA A 97 -6.83 -25.86 -2.92
N SER A 98 -7.88 -26.40 -2.31
CA SER A 98 -8.79 -25.63 -1.45
C SER A 98 -8.10 -25.19 -0.14
N ALA A 99 -7.33 -26.07 0.48
CA ALA A 99 -6.54 -25.72 1.65
C ALA A 99 -5.48 -24.65 1.33
N ASP A 100 -4.81 -24.76 0.19
CA ASP A 100 -3.86 -23.77 -0.29
C ASP A 100 -4.53 -22.42 -0.57
N LEU A 101 -5.73 -22.41 -1.15
CA LEU A 101 -6.55 -21.21 -1.38
C LEU A 101 -6.93 -20.52 -0.07
N ASP A 102 -7.35 -21.28 0.95
CA ASP A 102 -7.71 -20.72 2.26
C ASP A 102 -6.48 -20.13 2.96
N ASN A 103 -5.33 -20.82 2.90
CA ASN A 103 -4.06 -20.30 3.40
C ASN A 103 -3.66 -18.99 2.70
N GLN A 104 -3.78 -18.94 1.37
CA GLN A 104 -3.48 -17.74 0.58
C GLN A 104 -4.42 -16.58 0.93
N ARG A 105 -5.72 -16.82 1.13
CA ARG A 105 -6.68 -15.80 1.57
C ARG A 105 -6.36 -15.26 2.96
N GLN A 106 -5.93 -16.13 3.86
CA GLN A 106 -5.52 -15.72 5.21
C GLN A 106 -4.26 -14.86 5.16
N GLU A 107 -3.27 -15.24 4.35
CA GLU A 107 -2.06 -14.45 4.10
C GLU A 107 -2.40 -13.09 3.48
N GLN A 108 -3.23 -13.06 2.44
CA GLN A 108 -3.71 -11.83 1.79
C GLN A 108 -4.38 -10.87 2.79
N SER A 109 -5.25 -11.39 3.67
CA SER A 109 -5.88 -10.60 4.72
C SER A 109 -4.86 -10.02 5.70
N SER A 110 -3.86 -10.81 6.11
CA SER A 110 -2.77 -10.34 6.96
C SER A 110 -1.96 -9.23 6.29
N LEU A 111 -1.57 -9.41 5.03
CA LEU A 111 -0.83 -8.41 4.25
C LEU A 111 -1.64 -7.12 4.07
N SER A 112 -2.94 -7.23 3.81
CA SER A 112 -3.84 -6.07 3.68
C SER A 112 -3.98 -5.28 4.98
N ASN A 113 -4.03 -5.96 6.13
CA ASN A 113 -4.07 -5.33 7.44
C ASN A 113 -2.75 -4.64 7.79
N GLU A 114 -1.62 -5.26 7.44
CA GLU A 114 -0.30 -4.66 7.58
C GLU A 114 -0.17 -3.41 6.72
N LEU A 115 -0.62 -3.46 5.46
CA LEU A 115 -0.64 -2.34 4.54
C LEU A 115 -1.46 -1.15 5.09
N ALA A 116 -2.67 -1.39 5.60
CA ALA A 116 -3.49 -0.34 6.22
C ALA A 116 -2.82 0.29 7.45
N THR A 117 -2.15 -0.53 8.27
CA THR A 117 -1.39 -0.06 9.44
C THR A 117 -0.21 0.81 9.02
N LEU A 118 0.55 0.37 8.01
CA LEU A 118 1.69 1.11 7.47
C LEU A 118 1.25 2.43 6.81
N GLN A 119 0.16 2.44 6.06
CA GLN A 119 -0.42 3.67 5.49
C GLN A 119 -0.81 4.70 6.56
N THR A 120 -1.31 4.23 7.71
CA THR A 120 -1.60 5.11 8.85
C THR A 120 -0.31 5.70 9.44
N ARG A 121 0.73 4.87 9.63
CA ARG A 121 2.04 5.33 10.09
C ARG A 121 2.70 6.33 9.15
N VAL A 122 2.55 6.17 7.83
CA VAL A 122 3.02 7.15 6.84
C VAL A 122 2.39 8.53 7.10
N LYS A 123 1.08 8.59 7.33
CA LYS A 123 0.39 9.87 7.61
C LYS A 123 0.89 10.51 8.91
N GLU A 124 1.13 9.70 9.95
CA GLU A 124 1.66 10.17 11.23
C GLU A 124 3.08 10.71 11.10
N ASP A 125 3.98 9.97 10.46
CA ASP A 125 5.36 10.39 10.26
C ASP A 125 5.47 11.60 9.32
N GLN A 126 4.58 11.71 8.31
CA GLN A 126 4.49 12.91 7.47
C GLN A 126 4.06 14.14 8.28
N ALA A 127 3.06 14.00 9.14
CA ALA A 127 2.66 15.09 10.03
C ALA A 127 3.77 15.48 11.04
N ALA A 128 4.56 14.51 11.49
CA ALA A 128 5.71 14.74 12.35
C ALA A 128 6.84 15.49 11.62
N LEU A 129 7.12 15.13 10.36
CA LEU A 129 8.07 15.86 9.50
C LEU A 129 7.65 17.32 9.32
N ASP A 130 6.37 17.58 9.02
CA ASP A 130 5.89 18.94 8.82
C ASP A 130 6.03 19.79 10.10
N ARG A 131 5.66 19.24 11.25
CA ARG A 131 5.80 19.93 12.55
C ARG A 131 7.25 20.20 12.91
N ASN A 132 8.12 19.20 12.76
CA ASN A 132 9.54 19.35 13.09
C ASN A 132 10.27 20.26 12.09
N GLY A 133 9.86 20.25 10.81
CA GLY A 133 10.38 21.13 9.77
C GLY A 133 10.08 22.60 10.08
N ARG A 134 8.82 22.91 10.43
CA ARG A 134 8.43 24.25 10.91
C ARG A 134 9.19 24.64 12.18
N GLY A 135 9.24 23.75 13.17
CA GLY A 135 9.98 23.99 14.41
C GLY A 135 11.47 24.26 14.22
N SER A 136 12.11 23.55 13.28
CA SER A 136 13.50 23.80 12.91
C SER A 136 13.69 25.14 12.20
N GLY A 137 12.78 25.51 11.29
CA GLY A 137 12.81 26.80 10.61
C GLY A 137 12.64 27.97 11.58
N ASP A 138 11.67 27.88 12.48
CA ASP A 138 11.41 28.89 13.52
C ASP A 138 12.60 29.02 14.48
N ALA A 139 13.22 27.90 14.88
CA ALA A 139 14.40 27.92 15.74
C ALA A 139 15.59 28.58 15.04
N GLN A 140 15.81 28.31 13.75
CA GLN A 140 16.88 28.94 12.98
C GLN A 140 16.63 30.45 12.83
N SER A 141 15.40 30.86 12.47
CA SER A 141 15.06 32.27 12.34
C SER A 141 15.25 33.04 13.66
N ARG A 142 14.91 32.42 14.80
CA ARG A 142 15.16 32.99 16.13
C ARG A 142 16.66 33.08 16.44
N LEU A 143 17.44 32.07 16.06
CA LEU A 143 18.89 32.09 16.24
C LEU A 143 19.53 33.22 15.43
N ASP A 144 19.13 33.39 14.17
CA ASP A 144 19.65 34.43 13.29
C ASP A 144 19.30 35.83 13.83
N ALA A 145 18.07 36.02 14.32
CA ALA A 145 17.64 37.26 14.95
C ALA A 145 18.41 37.56 16.25
N GLU A 146 18.58 36.55 17.12
CA GLU A 146 19.36 36.68 18.37
C GLU A 146 20.83 37.00 18.09
N ASN A 147 21.46 36.37 17.09
CA ASN A 147 22.84 36.67 16.69
C ASN A 147 22.98 38.11 16.16
N ALA A 148 22.03 38.58 15.35
CA ALA A 148 22.05 39.94 14.81
C ALA A 148 21.83 41.00 15.90
N ASP A 149 20.88 40.76 16.81
CA ASP A 149 20.62 41.64 17.96
C ASP A 149 21.83 41.69 18.91
N PHE A 150 22.44 40.53 19.22
CA PHE A 150 23.65 40.45 20.03
C PHE A 150 24.81 41.21 19.39
N ALA A 151 25.09 41.00 18.10
CA ALA A 151 26.19 41.67 17.40
C ALA A 151 26.06 43.21 17.45
N THR A 152 24.83 43.72 17.26
CA THR A 152 24.54 45.15 17.35
C THR A 152 24.82 45.68 18.76
N LYS A 153 24.18 45.08 19.77
CA LYS A 153 24.31 45.52 21.17
C LYS A 153 25.75 45.41 21.68
N TYR A 154 26.46 44.34 21.32
CA TYR A 154 27.84 44.14 21.74
C TYR A 154 28.77 45.19 21.13
N SER A 155 28.52 45.59 19.87
CA SER A 155 29.24 46.70 19.23
C SER A 155 28.99 48.02 19.97
N ASP A 156 27.75 48.33 20.32
CA ASP A 156 27.39 49.56 21.04
C ASP A 156 28.07 49.63 22.42
N TYR A 157 28.10 48.52 23.16
CA TYR A 157 28.84 48.43 24.43
C TYR A 157 30.34 48.67 24.23
N ASN A 158 30.94 48.03 23.22
CA ASN A 158 32.37 48.18 22.95
C ASN A 158 32.73 49.63 22.58
N ASP A 159 31.94 50.27 21.71
CA ASP A 159 32.13 51.66 21.30
C ASP A 159 31.96 52.62 22.49
N ALA A 160 30.96 52.37 23.34
CA ALA A 160 30.75 53.13 24.57
C ALA A 160 31.93 53.02 25.54
N ILE A 161 32.46 51.82 25.74
CA ILE A 161 33.63 51.57 26.60
C ILE A 161 34.87 52.28 26.05
N LEU A 162 35.13 52.20 24.74
CA LEU A 162 36.26 52.88 24.11
C LEU A 162 36.17 54.39 24.26
N ALA A 163 34.99 54.97 24.01
CA ALA A 163 34.77 56.40 24.17
C ALA A 163 34.91 56.86 25.63
N CYS A 164 34.44 56.07 26.60
CA CYS A 164 34.63 56.37 28.03
C CYS A 164 36.11 56.29 28.43
N LYS A 165 36.88 55.32 27.91
CA LYS A 165 38.32 55.21 28.15
C LYS A 165 39.09 56.40 27.55
N GLU A 166 38.73 56.81 26.34
CA GLU A 166 39.34 57.98 25.70
C GLU A 166 39.00 59.28 26.46
N ALA A 167 37.75 59.43 26.90
CA ALA A 167 37.36 60.54 27.78
C ALA A 167 38.13 60.54 29.09
N GLN A 168 38.29 59.38 29.73
CA GLN A 168 39.09 59.23 30.94
C GLN A 168 40.54 59.66 30.70
N ARG A 169 41.14 59.26 29.57
CA ARG A 169 42.51 59.66 29.18
C ARG A 169 42.62 61.18 29.03
N LEU A 170 41.68 61.81 28.32
CA LEU A 170 41.66 63.27 28.13
C LEU A 170 41.53 64.01 29.47
N LEU A 171 40.63 63.56 30.35
CA LEU A 171 40.45 64.13 31.69
C LEU A 171 41.67 63.94 32.59
N LEU A 172 42.39 62.81 32.47
CA LEU A 172 43.64 62.57 33.18
C LEU A 172 44.78 63.48 32.69
N ASN A 173 44.85 63.77 31.39
CA ASN A 173 45.81 64.72 30.84
C ASN A 173 45.55 66.13 31.39
N LEU A 174 44.29 66.56 31.48
CA LEU A 174 43.92 67.83 32.10
C LEU A 174 44.30 67.93 33.59
N ARG A 175 44.30 66.79 34.29
CA ARG A 175 44.80 66.72 35.67
C ARG A 175 46.33 66.81 35.74
N GLY A 176 47.04 66.20 34.78
CA GLY A 176 48.51 66.15 34.72
C GLY A 176 49.17 67.45 34.24
N GLU A 177 48.48 68.24 33.41
CA GLU A 177 48.95 69.55 32.92
C GLU A 177 49.01 70.65 34.00
N GLY A 178 48.75 70.31 35.27
CA GLY A 178 49.09 71.16 36.42
C GLY A 178 48.55 72.57 36.27
N ALA A 179 47.22 72.70 36.19
CA ALA A 179 46.61 73.91 35.70
C ALA A 179 46.94 75.16 36.55
N SER A 180 47.71 76.07 35.94
CA SER A 180 47.43 77.50 36.07
C SER A 180 46.05 77.75 35.43
N LEU A 181 45.04 77.48 36.25
CA LEU A 181 43.62 77.35 35.99
C LEU A 181 42.93 78.68 35.62
N ILE A 182 43.65 79.63 35.02
CA ILE A 182 43.15 80.98 34.77
C ILE A 182 42.67 81.14 33.32
N GLN A 183 43.19 80.36 32.36
CA GLN A 183 42.72 80.38 30.97
C GLN A 183 42.72 78.98 30.35
N LEU A 184 41.52 78.43 30.17
CA LEU A 184 41.28 77.28 29.28
C LEU A 184 41.79 77.65 27.88
N THR A 185 42.72 76.86 27.32
CA THR A 185 43.05 76.98 25.90
C THR A 185 41.83 76.62 25.06
N GLN A 186 41.73 77.17 23.85
CA GLN A 186 40.63 76.85 22.93
C GLN A 186 40.55 75.34 22.65
N ASP A 187 41.70 74.67 22.55
CA ASP A 187 41.79 73.22 22.31
C ASP A 187 41.23 72.41 23.49
N THR A 188 41.57 72.78 24.72
CA THR A 188 41.02 72.13 25.92
C THR A 188 39.51 72.30 26.02
N LYS A 189 38.99 73.49 25.71
CA LYS A 189 37.55 73.76 25.71
C LYS A 189 36.83 72.94 24.64
N SER A 190 37.40 72.86 23.43
CA SER A 190 36.89 72.05 22.33
C SER A 190 36.83 70.56 22.70
N ASN A 191 37.89 70.03 23.29
CA ASN A 191 37.97 68.62 23.72
C ASN A 191 36.93 68.28 24.79
N LEU A 192 36.69 69.18 25.76
CA LEU A 192 35.65 68.99 26.78
C LEU A 192 34.23 69.02 26.19
N ILE A 193 33.97 69.90 25.22
CA ILE A 193 32.68 69.96 24.51
C ILE A 193 32.45 68.66 23.72
N GLN A 194 33.44 68.21 22.94
CA GLN A 194 33.33 66.96 22.18
C GLN A 194 33.13 65.74 23.10
N THR A 195 33.86 65.69 24.22
CA THR A 195 33.69 64.62 25.21
C THR A 195 32.27 64.61 25.77
N LYS A 196 31.71 65.78 26.12
CA LYS A 196 30.32 65.91 26.59
C LYS A 196 29.32 65.43 25.54
N GLU A 197 29.46 65.86 24.29
CA GLU A 197 28.57 65.44 23.19
C GLU A 197 28.65 63.93 22.94
N ASN A 198 29.83 63.33 23.08
CA ASN A 198 30.00 61.88 22.96
C ASN A 198 29.27 61.13 24.09
N PHE A 199 29.36 61.59 25.35
CA PHE A 199 28.59 60.99 26.44
C PHE A 199 27.07 61.11 26.23
N GLN A 200 26.61 62.21 25.66
CA GLN A 200 25.19 62.40 25.32
C GLN A 200 24.73 61.37 24.26
N LYS A 201 25.50 61.20 23.18
CA LYS A 201 25.20 60.23 22.11
C LYS A 201 25.25 58.78 22.62
N ILE A 202 26.25 58.44 23.43
CA ILE A 202 26.38 57.09 24.00
C ILE A 202 25.20 56.78 24.92
N LYS A 203 24.77 57.76 25.74
CA LYS A 203 23.59 57.62 26.58
C LYS A 203 22.35 57.30 25.75
N GLU A 204 22.13 58.03 24.65
CA GLU A 204 21.00 57.84 23.74
C GLU A 204 21.03 56.45 23.06
N ILE A 205 22.21 55.99 22.62
CA ILE A 205 22.38 54.66 22.01
C ILE A 205 22.12 53.55 23.04
N LEU A 206 22.69 53.66 24.24
CA LEU A 206 22.51 52.64 25.28
C LEU A 206 21.11 52.66 25.91
N GLU A 207 20.40 53.80 25.88
CA GLU A 207 18.98 53.90 26.28
C GLU A 207 18.08 53.02 25.41
N ALA A 208 18.45 52.76 24.15
CA ALA A 208 17.71 51.86 23.28
C ALA A 208 17.85 50.37 23.67
N HIS A 209 18.89 50.01 24.44
CA HIS A 209 19.30 48.62 24.64
C HIS A 209 19.42 48.17 26.10
N THR A 210 19.40 49.12 27.06
CA THR A 210 19.68 48.82 28.48
C THR A 210 18.61 49.35 29.43
N LYS A 211 18.35 48.62 30.54
CA LYS A 211 17.49 49.12 31.63
C LYS A 211 18.24 50.17 32.46
N LYS A 212 17.50 51.19 32.91
CA LYS A 212 17.87 52.48 33.54
C LYS A 212 19.07 52.57 34.50
N SER A 213 19.61 51.48 35.07
CA SER A 213 20.59 51.55 36.16
C SER A 213 21.96 52.12 35.74
N SER A 214 22.56 51.66 34.64
CA SER A 214 23.86 52.17 34.13
C SER A 214 23.76 53.60 33.56
N LEU A 215 22.57 53.98 33.12
CA LEU A 215 22.27 55.30 32.53
C LEU A 215 22.27 56.43 33.55
N THR A 216 22.13 56.11 34.85
CA THR A 216 22.14 57.10 35.93
C THR A 216 23.49 57.80 36.09
N LEU A 217 24.60 57.20 35.64
CA LEU A 217 25.94 57.76 35.72
C LEU A 217 26.24 58.78 34.62
N PHE A 218 25.55 58.70 33.47
CA PHE A 218 25.80 59.61 32.34
C PHE A 218 25.42 61.05 32.67
N GLN A 219 24.27 61.27 33.33
CA GLN A 219 23.77 62.63 33.60
C GLN A 219 24.72 63.44 34.50
N PRO A 220 25.20 62.93 35.64
CA PRO A 220 26.21 63.62 36.45
C PRO A 220 27.54 63.87 35.71
N ILE A 221 27.96 62.96 34.82
CA ILE A 221 29.17 63.15 33.99
C ILE A 221 28.97 64.31 33.01
N ILE A 222 27.83 64.35 32.31
CA ILE A 222 27.49 65.39 31.33
C ILE A 222 27.41 66.77 31.98
N GLU A 223 26.81 66.85 33.17
CA GLU A 223 26.71 68.08 33.96
C GLU A 223 28.08 68.56 34.46
N GLY A 224 28.89 67.66 35.00
CA GLY A 224 30.25 67.99 35.44
C GLY A 224 31.17 68.41 34.28
N LEU A 225 31.06 67.76 33.12
CA LEU A 225 31.75 68.19 31.89
C LEU A 225 31.30 69.57 31.44
N ALA A 226 30.00 69.87 31.48
CA ALA A 226 29.45 71.17 31.14
C ALA A 226 29.99 72.28 32.07
N GLU A 227 30.05 72.03 33.38
CA GLU A 227 30.64 72.97 34.34
C GLU A 227 32.11 73.25 34.00
N MET A 228 32.89 72.21 33.69
CA MET A 228 34.31 72.34 33.33
C MET A 228 34.56 73.07 32.00
N THR A 229 33.57 73.18 31.10
CA THR A 229 33.70 74.02 29.89
C THR A 229 33.70 75.52 30.20
N THR A 230 33.25 75.92 31.40
CA THR A 230 33.18 77.31 31.85
C THR A 230 34.31 77.66 32.81
N LYS A 231 34.60 76.76 33.75
CA LYS A 231 35.72 76.86 34.70
C LYS A 231 36.11 75.46 35.14
N VAL A 232 37.37 75.08 34.97
CA VAL A 232 37.86 73.80 35.48
C VAL A 232 37.97 73.92 37.01
N ASN A 233 37.54 72.90 37.74
CA ASN A 233 37.68 72.80 39.20
C ASN A 233 38.29 71.43 39.51
N PRO A 234 39.40 71.33 40.25
CA PRO A 234 40.00 70.06 40.63
C PRO A 234 39.03 69.08 41.31
N GLU A 235 38.08 69.57 42.10
CA GLU A 235 37.07 68.76 42.76
C GLU A 235 36.07 68.17 41.75
N THR A 236 35.50 69.02 40.88
CA THR A 236 34.60 68.60 39.79
C THR A 236 35.30 67.64 38.84
N LEU A 237 36.56 67.88 38.48
CA LEU A 237 37.36 67.00 37.63
C LEU A 237 37.57 65.61 38.25
N ASN A 238 37.92 65.55 39.54
CA ASN A 238 38.09 64.28 40.23
C ASN A 238 36.77 63.52 40.38
N ASN A 239 35.66 64.23 40.61
CA ASN A 239 34.32 63.64 40.64
C ASN A 239 33.93 63.05 39.28
N VAL A 240 34.11 63.80 38.18
CA VAL A 240 33.85 63.32 36.82
C VAL A 240 34.74 62.12 36.48
N LEU A 241 36.04 62.16 36.81
CA LEU A 241 36.96 61.03 36.61
C LEU A 241 36.51 59.77 37.36
N SER A 242 36.03 59.91 38.61
CA SER A 242 35.50 58.78 39.39
C SER A 242 34.22 58.21 38.78
N LEU A 243 33.31 59.08 38.32
CA LEU A 243 32.07 58.67 37.67
C LEU A 243 32.33 57.97 36.33
N VAL A 244 33.26 58.47 35.52
CA VAL A 244 33.68 57.84 34.26
C VAL A 244 34.30 56.46 34.52
N ALA A 245 35.15 56.32 35.54
CA ALA A 245 35.71 55.02 35.91
C ALA A 245 34.63 54.01 36.33
N ARG A 246 33.66 54.43 37.15
CA ARG A 246 32.51 53.60 37.54
C ARG A 246 31.63 53.23 36.35
N LEU A 247 31.44 54.15 35.41
CA LEU A 247 30.68 53.91 34.20
C LEU A 247 31.37 52.88 33.30
N ILE A 248 32.70 52.95 33.13
CA ILE A 248 33.46 51.93 32.39
C ILE A 248 33.22 50.54 32.99
N THR A 249 33.35 50.40 34.31
CA THR A 249 33.10 49.11 35.00
C THR A 249 31.66 48.63 34.78
N ALA A 250 30.67 49.51 34.95
CA ALA A 250 29.27 49.14 34.74
C ALA A 250 28.95 48.74 33.28
N LEU A 251 29.60 49.37 32.30
CA LEU A 251 29.46 49.00 30.89
C LEU A 251 30.10 47.64 30.59
N GLN A 252 31.27 47.35 31.18
CA GLN A 252 31.93 46.05 31.05
C GLN A 252 31.09 44.93 31.67
N GLU A 253 30.56 45.13 32.89
CA GLU A 253 29.66 44.18 33.54
C GLU A 253 28.38 43.94 32.71
N GLY A 254 27.82 45.00 32.10
CA GLY A 254 26.69 44.89 31.19
C GLY A 254 26.99 44.11 29.92
N GLN A 255 28.18 44.30 29.34
CA GLN A 255 28.66 43.55 28.18
C GLN A 255 28.87 42.08 28.50
N ASP A 256 29.50 41.75 29.63
CA ASP A 256 29.71 40.37 30.08
C ASP A 256 28.38 39.64 30.32
N GLN A 257 27.40 40.34 30.93
CA GLN A 257 26.06 39.80 31.13
C GLN A 257 25.33 39.56 29.80
N LEU A 258 25.49 40.45 28.83
CA LEU A 258 24.94 40.29 27.49
C LEU A 258 25.51 39.04 26.81
N GLU A 259 26.83 38.85 26.86
CA GLU A 259 27.51 37.67 26.30
C GLU A 259 27.05 36.36 26.99
N SER A 260 26.93 36.38 28.31
CA SER A 260 26.42 35.24 29.09
C SER A 260 24.98 34.88 28.67
N ASN A 261 24.09 35.87 28.60
CA ASN A 261 22.71 35.67 28.18
C ASN A 261 22.61 35.13 26.76
N HIS A 262 23.38 35.71 25.83
CA HIS A 262 23.43 35.28 24.44
C HIS A 262 23.86 33.82 24.32
N LYS A 263 24.92 33.42 25.02
CA LYS A 263 25.39 32.03 25.05
C LYS A 263 24.30 31.07 25.51
N THR A 264 23.57 31.40 26.58
CA THR A 264 22.45 30.59 27.07
C THR A 264 21.30 30.52 26.05
N GLN A 265 20.98 31.62 25.38
CA GLN A 265 19.94 31.62 24.35
C GLN A 265 20.33 30.77 23.13
N VAL A 266 21.56 30.88 22.64
CA VAL A 266 22.09 30.06 21.55
C VAL A 266 22.07 28.58 21.91
N GLU A 267 22.51 28.21 23.12
CA GLU A 267 22.48 26.81 23.59
C GLU A 267 21.04 26.27 23.64
N ASN A 268 20.09 27.04 24.17
CA ASN A 268 18.67 26.64 24.23
C ASN A 268 18.02 26.49 22.84
N LEU A 269 18.43 27.28 21.85
CA LEU A 269 17.91 27.21 20.49
C LEU A 269 18.55 26.08 19.68
N THR A 270 19.83 25.81 19.90
CA THR A 270 20.60 24.77 19.17
C THR A 270 20.45 23.37 19.75
N SER A 271 20.19 23.23 21.05
CA SER A 271 19.98 21.94 21.73
C SER A 271 18.68 21.25 21.33
N LYS A 272 17.78 21.93 20.61
CA LYS A 272 16.52 21.33 20.17
C LYS A 272 16.78 20.26 19.10
N PRO A 273 16.38 18.99 19.32
CA PRO A 273 16.73 17.86 18.46
C PRO A 273 15.92 17.80 17.15
N TYR A 274 15.45 18.92 16.62
CA TYR A 274 14.58 18.92 15.43
C TYR A 274 15.26 18.28 14.21
N LYS A 275 16.55 18.53 13.98
CA LYS A 275 17.30 17.91 12.88
C LYS A 275 17.42 16.40 13.04
N PHE A 276 17.63 15.92 14.27
CA PHE A 276 17.68 14.50 14.58
C PHE A 276 16.30 13.85 14.36
N HIS A 277 15.23 14.45 14.89
CA HIS A 277 13.86 13.96 14.71
C HIS A 277 13.43 13.93 13.24
N LEU A 278 13.82 14.93 12.44
CA LEU A 278 13.61 14.96 10.98
C LEU A 278 14.31 13.80 10.29
N ALA A 279 15.58 13.53 10.61
CA ALA A 279 16.33 12.43 10.03
C ALA A 279 15.70 11.07 10.40
N THR A 280 15.32 10.87 11.66
CA THR A 280 14.65 9.65 12.13
C THR A 280 13.32 9.42 11.42
N ALA A 281 12.46 10.44 11.34
CA ALA A 281 11.16 10.33 10.67
C ALA A 281 11.32 10.04 9.16
N ASN A 282 12.28 10.70 8.49
CA ASN A 282 12.60 10.42 7.08
C ASN A 282 13.07 8.98 6.85
N ASN A 283 13.93 8.45 7.72
CA ASN A 283 14.41 7.08 7.58
C ASN A 283 13.28 6.07 7.79
N ARG A 284 12.41 6.28 8.78
CA ARG A 284 11.22 5.45 9.03
C ARG A 284 10.26 5.48 7.84
N LEU A 285 10.03 6.66 7.24
CA LEU A 285 9.20 6.78 6.04
C LEU A 285 9.78 6.01 4.85
N LYS A 286 11.08 6.08 4.61
CA LYS A 286 11.74 5.29 3.54
C LYS A 286 11.59 3.79 3.77
N GLU A 287 11.77 3.33 5.01
CA GLU A 287 11.60 1.92 5.38
C GLU A 287 10.15 1.45 5.15
N ILE A 288 9.18 2.24 5.61
CA ILE A 288 7.76 1.94 5.41
C ILE A 288 7.38 1.93 3.92
N GLN A 289 7.88 2.88 3.13
CA GLN A 289 7.66 2.93 1.68
C GLN A 289 8.25 1.70 0.96
N SER A 290 9.45 1.27 1.36
CA SER A 290 10.05 0.04 0.81
C SER A 290 9.18 -1.18 1.10
N ARG A 291 8.68 -1.29 2.34
CA ARG A 291 7.84 -2.41 2.75
C ARG A 291 6.46 -2.40 2.10
N LEU A 292 5.87 -1.22 1.86
CA LEU A 292 4.63 -1.09 1.10
C LEU A 292 4.79 -1.61 -0.34
N ASN A 293 5.90 -1.24 -1.01
CA ASN A 293 6.16 -1.75 -2.37
C ASN A 293 6.34 -3.28 -2.41
N GLU A 294 6.98 -3.85 -1.38
CA GLU A 294 7.14 -5.31 -1.25
C GLU A 294 5.77 -6.00 -1.03
N LEU A 295 4.95 -5.45 -0.15
CA LEU A 295 3.60 -5.96 0.13
C LEU A 295 2.70 -5.91 -1.11
N ASP A 296 2.73 -4.84 -1.89
CA ASP A 296 1.96 -4.75 -3.15
C ASP A 296 2.38 -5.83 -4.15
N GLY A 297 3.68 -6.15 -4.22
CA GLY A 297 4.18 -7.26 -5.03
C GLY A 297 3.66 -8.62 -4.58
N LEU A 298 3.73 -8.89 -3.27
CA LEU A 298 3.25 -10.14 -2.67
C LEU A 298 1.74 -10.34 -2.86
N ILE A 299 0.95 -9.29 -2.66
CA ILE A 299 -0.51 -9.32 -2.87
C ILE A 299 -0.84 -9.66 -4.33
N ASN A 300 -0.13 -9.08 -5.30
CA ASN A 300 -0.35 -9.38 -6.72
C ASN A 300 -0.01 -10.83 -7.08
N ILE A 301 1.08 -11.37 -6.53
CA ILE A 301 1.45 -12.79 -6.71
C ILE A 301 0.39 -13.70 -6.10
N SER A 302 -0.05 -13.40 -4.87
CA SER A 302 -1.09 -14.16 -4.17
C SER A 302 -2.41 -14.18 -4.96
N ASN A 303 -2.85 -13.02 -5.48
CA ASN A 303 -4.05 -12.93 -6.32
C ASN A 303 -3.96 -13.82 -7.58
N ALA A 304 -2.82 -13.82 -8.26
CA ALA A 304 -2.61 -14.64 -9.44
C ALA A 304 -2.62 -16.14 -9.13
N LEU A 305 -2.02 -16.55 -8.00
CA LEU A 305 -2.04 -17.95 -7.56
C LEU A 305 -3.46 -18.42 -7.22
N VAL A 306 -4.24 -17.59 -6.54
CA VAL A 306 -5.65 -17.86 -6.24
C VAL A 306 -6.44 -18.10 -7.54
N GLU A 307 -6.29 -17.22 -8.53
CA GLU A 307 -7.00 -17.32 -9.82
C GLU A 307 -6.64 -18.61 -10.58
N VAL A 308 -5.34 -18.92 -10.70
CA VAL A 308 -4.87 -20.15 -11.36
C VAL A 308 -5.40 -21.40 -10.66
N THR A 309 -5.39 -21.41 -9.33
CA THR A 309 -5.88 -22.54 -8.53
C THR A 309 -7.38 -22.74 -8.75
N GLN A 310 -8.15 -21.66 -8.83
CA GLN A 310 -9.58 -21.71 -9.07
C GLN A 310 -9.94 -22.26 -10.46
N LEU A 311 -9.18 -21.89 -11.49
CA LEU A 311 -9.33 -22.43 -12.84
C LEU A 311 -9.04 -23.94 -12.88
N ASN A 312 -7.95 -24.38 -12.25
CA ASN A 312 -7.60 -25.80 -12.17
C ASN A 312 -8.71 -26.64 -11.52
N ILE A 313 -9.33 -26.13 -10.45
CA ILE A 313 -10.47 -26.79 -9.79
C ILE A 313 -11.68 -26.90 -10.73
N GLN A 314 -11.99 -25.85 -11.50
CA GLN A 314 -13.11 -25.86 -12.44
C GLN A 314 -12.91 -26.87 -13.57
N ASP A 315 -11.72 -26.90 -14.17
CA ASP A 315 -11.39 -27.82 -15.27
C ASP A 315 -11.46 -29.29 -14.80
N ALA A 316 -10.85 -29.57 -13.64
CA ALA A 316 -10.93 -30.86 -12.96
C ALA A 316 -12.37 -31.34 -12.75
N THR A 317 -13.24 -30.46 -12.25
CA THR A 317 -14.65 -30.78 -12.00
C THR A 317 -15.40 -31.13 -13.29
N LYS A 318 -15.15 -30.37 -14.36
CA LYS A 318 -15.85 -30.55 -15.64
C LYS A 318 -15.44 -31.84 -16.37
N ILE A 319 -14.16 -32.23 -16.31
CA ILE A 319 -13.69 -33.49 -16.88
C ILE A 319 -14.43 -34.66 -16.23
N ASN A 320 -14.54 -34.63 -14.90
CA ASN A 320 -15.19 -35.66 -14.12
C ASN A 320 -16.67 -35.85 -14.48
N GLU A 321 -17.42 -34.75 -14.65
CA GLU A 321 -18.84 -34.79 -15.04
C GLU A 321 -19.08 -35.34 -16.45
N LEU A 322 -18.18 -35.07 -17.40
CA LEU A 322 -18.31 -35.50 -18.80
C LEU A 322 -18.07 -37.01 -18.96
N GLU A 323 -17.08 -37.57 -18.26
CA GLU A 323 -16.76 -39.00 -18.34
C GLU A 323 -17.90 -39.89 -17.80
N ASP A 324 -18.53 -39.49 -16.70
CA ASP A 324 -19.67 -40.21 -16.11
C ASP A 324 -20.91 -40.24 -17.02
N ALA A 325 -21.17 -39.14 -17.73
CA ALA A 325 -22.33 -39.00 -18.59
C ALA A 325 -22.22 -39.84 -19.88
N GLU A 326 -21.04 -39.91 -20.49
CA GLU A 326 -20.83 -40.62 -21.75
C GLU A 326 -20.97 -42.14 -21.58
N TYR A 327 -20.45 -42.69 -20.49
CA TYR A 327 -20.57 -44.12 -20.19
C TYR A 327 -22.03 -44.58 -19.99
N SER A 328 -22.80 -43.81 -19.20
CA SER A 328 -24.20 -44.15 -18.90
C SER A 328 -25.05 -44.23 -20.18
N ASN A 329 -24.87 -43.29 -21.10
CA ASN A 329 -25.63 -43.23 -22.35
C ASN A 329 -25.34 -44.42 -23.29
N GLN A 330 -24.08 -44.86 -23.39
CA GLN A 330 -23.71 -45.98 -24.26
C GLN A 330 -24.30 -47.31 -23.78
N LYS A 331 -24.34 -47.54 -22.45
CA LYS A 331 -24.91 -48.76 -21.86
C LYS A 331 -26.42 -48.87 -22.11
N VAL A 332 -27.15 -47.78 -21.92
CA VAL A 332 -28.61 -47.74 -22.14
C VAL A 332 -28.95 -47.98 -23.62
N SER A 333 -28.17 -47.40 -24.54
CA SER A 333 -28.37 -47.58 -25.98
C SER A 333 -28.26 -49.04 -26.40
N ARG A 334 -27.22 -49.77 -25.96
CA ARG A 334 -27.02 -51.18 -26.36
C ARG A 334 -28.01 -52.14 -25.73
N GLN A 335 -28.42 -51.91 -24.48
CA GLN A 335 -29.50 -52.69 -23.88
C GLN A 335 -30.80 -52.53 -24.67
N THR A 336 -31.08 -51.30 -25.14
CA THR A 336 -32.22 -51.02 -26.01
C THR A 336 -32.12 -51.79 -27.34
N GLU A 337 -30.92 -51.88 -27.93
CA GLU A 337 -30.67 -52.66 -29.15
C GLU A 337 -30.90 -54.17 -28.93
N ILE A 338 -30.43 -54.74 -27.82
CA ILE A 338 -30.67 -56.14 -27.46
C ILE A 338 -32.17 -56.42 -27.28
N ASP A 339 -32.88 -55.55 -26.54
CA ASP A 339 -34.32 -55.67 -26.32
C ASP A 339 -35.13 -55.63 -27.63
N ILE A 340 -34.69 -54.79 -28.58
CA ILE A 340 -35.27 -54.73 -29.94
C ILE A 340 -35.10 -56.07 -30.65
N VAL A 341 -33.90 -56.66 -30.64
CA VAL A 341 -33.64 -57.94 -31.30
C VAL A 341 -34.43 -59.07 -30.63
N ASP A 342 -34.55 -59.06 -29.30
CA ASP A 342 -35.32 -60.05 -28.55
C ASP A 342 -36.80 -60.04 -28.89
N ARG A 343 -37.42 -58.85 -28.96
CA ARG A 343 -38.82 -58.72 -29.38
C ARG A 343 -39.04 -59.19 -30.82
N LEU A 344 -38.06 -58.97 -31.71
CA LEU A 344 -38.13 -59.46 -33.09
C LEU A 344 -38.03 -60.99 -33.18
N ILE A 345 -37.14 -61.60 -32.40
CA ILE A 345 -37.03 -63.06 -32.29
C ILE A 345 -38.33 -63.65 -31.72
N GLU A 346 -38.91 -63.04 -30.68
CA GLU A 346 -40.18 -63.46 -30.10
C GLU A 346 -41.31 -63.41 -31.14
N TYR A 347 -41.40 -62.33 -31.91
CA TYR A 347 -42.37 -62.19 -33.00
C TYR A 347 -42.21 -63.29 -34.06
N ILE A 348 -40.98 -63.57 -34.50
CA ILE A 348 -40.72 -64.64 -35.49
C ILE A 348 -41.07 -66.02 -34.92
N ASN A 349 -40.76 -66.28 -33.65
CA ASN A 349 -41.11 -67.55 -33.00
C ASN A 349 -42.62 -67.77 -32.94
N GLN A 350 -43.40 -66.72 -32.67
CA GLN A 350 -44.85 -66.79 -32.70
C GLN A 350 -45.35 -67.13 -34.12
N LYS A 351 -44.78 -66.49 -35.16
CA LYS A 351 -45.14 -66.78 -36.57
C LYS A 351 -44.68 -68.15 -37.08
N LEU A 352 -43.64 -68.73 -36.50
CA LEU A 352 -43.23 -70.11 -36.79
C LEU A 352 -44.11 -71.16 -36.10
N SER A 353 -44.88 -70.76 -35.08
CA SER A 353 -45.74 -71.64 -34.27
C SER A 353 -47.22 -71.58 -34.68
N GLU A 354 -47.57 -70.63 -35.54
CA GLU A 354 -48.85 -70.52 -36.28
C GLU A 354 -48.82 -71.41 -37.53
#